data_AF-A0A2P4ZSA3-F1
#
_entry.id   AF-A0A2P4ZSA3-F1
#
_cell.length_a   1.000
_cell.length_b   1.000
_cell.length_c   1.000
_cell.angle_alpha   90.00
_cell.angle_beta   90.00
_cell.angle_gamma   90.00
#
_symmetry.space_group_name_H-M   'P 1'
#
loop_
_entity.id
_entity.type
_entity.pdbx_description
1 polymer ?
#
loop_
_entity_poly.entity_id
_entity_poly.type
_entity_poly.pdbx_seq_one_letter_code
_entity_poly.pdbx_strand_id
1 'polypeptide(L)'
;MKRSESPERPSTAVAALEKAEATEQHPADGSYPPVSSIPDISPKRLAQAAEDAPKEFAEAASTILYLAYGSNMCAETFLGMRKIRPISQINVSVPILQLTFDLPGFPYREPCFANVGFRKLPKEPKLPDPLHPPIIPPISPPKSGQGWDGGLMGIVYEVTQEDWRNIMRTEGGGSGYQEIEVPCLPLPADVGIPEKPTFPDIPRPFLARTLYCPYIPLASDKNKSWWARLALGPRRPSPDYAQPSARYLKLLKDGAREHELPQAYQDHLASLQPYTTTSIRQKLGHAVFIFAWAPMLIVMMSMTRILADETGRVPRWCASIISGSFGVMWYSYDKVFKLIFGDGERTMEEEEKAKMMRRKSYSGGTDEEKASLMQENEEEEK
;
A
#
# COMPACT_ATOMS: atom_id res chain seq x y z
N MET A 1 6.45 32.43 23.81
CA MET A 1 5.58 31.26 23.58
C MET A 1 5.85 30.70 22.19
N LYS A 2 6.72 29.69 22.07
CA LYS A 2 6.87 28.94 20.81
C LYS A 2 5.61 28.09 20.65
N ARG A 3 4.74 28.42 19.67
CA ARG A 3 3.70 27.48 19.21
C ARG A 3 4.44 26.27 18.66
N SER A 4 4.32 25.13 19.32
CA SER A 4 4.67 23.85 18.71
C SER A 4 3.73 23.63 17.53
N GLU A 5 4.22 23.86 16.31
CA GLU A 5 3.54 23.36 15.11
C GLU A 5 3.45 21.84 15.27
N SER A 6 2.22 21.35 15.38
CA SER A 6 1.97 19.91 15.31
C SER A 6 2.40 19.45 13.91
N PRO A 7 3.09 18.30 13.76
CA PRO A 7 3.50 17.84 12.44
C PRO A 7 2.27 17.77 11.52
N GLU A 8 2.32 18.54 10.44
CA GLU A 8 1.23 18.69 9.49
C GLU A 8 0.88 17.31 8.90
N ARG A 9 -0.39 16.91 9.01
CA ARG A 9 -0.81 15.57 8.57
C ARG A 9 -1.08 15.57 7.07
N PRO A 10 -0.52 14.61 6.33
CA PRO A 10 -0.81 14.45 4.91
C PRO A 10 -2.28 14.00 4.69
N SER A 11 -2.92 14.58 3.68
CA SER A 11 -4.16 14.18 2.99
C SER A 11 -4.01 12.94 2.07
N THR A 12 -4.63 11.84 2.47
CA THR A 12 -4.72 10.61 1.66
C THR A 12 -5.41 10.81 0.30
N ALA A 13 -6.26 11.82 0.18
CA ALA A 13 -7.00 12.12 -1.04
C ALA A 13 -6.09 12.57 -2.20
N VAL A 14 -5.06 13.37 -1.88
CA VAL A 14 -4.10 13.85 -2.89
C VAL A 14 -3.27 12.67 -3.41
N ALA A 15 -2.77 11.81 -2.52
CA ALA A 15 -2.04 10.60 -2.93
C ALA A 15 -2.90 9.65 -3.78
N ALA A 16 -4.19 9.49 -3.45
CA ALA A 16 -5.11 8.68 -4.25
C ALA A 16 -5.30 9.23 -5.67
N LEU A 17 -5.45 10.56 -5.81
CA LEU A 17 -5.53 11.23 -7.11
C LEU A 17 -4.27 11.03 -7.93
N GLU A 18 -3.09 11.27 -7.34
CA GLU A 18 -1.80 11.10 -8.03
C GLU A 18 -1.57 9.65 -8.47
N LYS A 19 -1.95 8.65 -7.65
CA LYS A 19 -1.87 7.23 -8.02
C LYS A 19 -2.81 6.85 -9.15
N ALA A 20 -4.04 7.37 -9.15
CA ALA A 20 -4.98 7.15 -10.27
C ALA A 20 -4.54 7.87 -11.54
N GLU A 21 -3.95 9.05 -11.42
CA GLU A 21 -3.45 9.79 -12.57
C GLU A 21 -2.27 9.08 -13.22
N ALA A 22 -1.31 8.63 -12.42
CA ALA A 22 -0.21 7.80 -12.92
C ALA A 22 -0.79 6.60 -13.68
N THR A 23 -1.77 5.93 -13.09
CA THR A 23 -2.46 4.74 -13.63
C THR A 23 -3.09 4.91 -15.02
N GLU A 24 -3.50 6.10 -15.45
CA GLU A 24 -4.11 6.29 -16.78
C GLU A 24 -3.09 6.39 -17.92
N GLN A 25 -1.79 6.44 -17.62
CA GLN A 25 -0.73 6.51 -18.61
C GLN A 25 -0.16 5.11 -18.87
N HIS A 26 -0.17 4.66 -20.12
CA HIS A 26 0.62 3.49 -20.53
C HIS A 26 1.86 3.97 -21.31
N PRO A 27 3.07 3.58 -20.89
CA PRO A 27 4.27 3.89 -21.65
C PRO A 27 4.22 3.14 -22.99
N ALA A 28 4.73 3.75 -24.06
CA ALA A 28 4.85 3.06 -25.34
C ALA A 28 5.79 1.85 -25.21
N ASP A 29 5.48 0.76 -25.91
CA ASP A 29 6.33 -0.43 -25.92
C ASP A 29 7.77 -0.07 -26.33
N GLY A 30 8.74 -0.53 -25.54
CA GLY A 30 10.17 -0.25 -25.76
C GLY A 30 10.64 1.16 -25.36
N SER A 31 9.79 1.99 -24.73
CA SER A 31 10.17 3.36 -24.31
C SER A 31 11.08 3.42 -23.06
N TYR A 32 11.29 2.30 -22.37
CA TYR A 32 12.15 2.19 -21.19
C TYR A 32 12.96 0.89 -21.22
N PRO A 33 14.17 0.88 -20.62
CA PRO A 33 15.02 -0.30 -20.57
C PRO A 33 14.51 -1.33 -19.53
N PRO A 34 14.89 -2.61 -19.63
CA PRO A 34 14.53 -3.63 -18.64
C PRO A 34 15.21 -3.38 -17.27
N VAL A 35 14.64 -3.88 -16.19
CA VAL A 35 15.23 -3.74 -14.83
C VAL A 35 16.63 -4.34 -14.70
N SER A 36 16.94 -5.34 -15.52
CA SER A 36 18.26 -5.98 -15.57
C SER A 36 19.36 -5.08 -16.11
N SER A 37 19.02 -3.93 -16.74
CA SER A 37 20.01 -2.93 -17.14
C SER A 37 20.49 -2.05 -15.99
N ILE A 38 19.78 -2.06 -14.86
CA ILE A 38 20.13 -1.26 -13.68
C ILE A 38 21.18 -2.03 -12.88
N PRO A 39 22.36 -1.46 -12.63
CA PRO A 39 23.42 -2.15 -11.89
C PRO A 39 23.08 -2.28 -10.40
N ASP A 40 23.76 -3.21 -9.72
CA ASP A 40 23.61 -3.37 -8.26
C ASP A 40 24.23 -2.20 -7.49
N ILE A 41 23.64 -1.85 -6.35
CA ILE A 41 24.20 -0.83 -5.45
C ILE A 41 25.57 -1.28 -4.94
N SER A 42 26.56 -0.40 -5.04
CA SER A 42 27.93 -0.71 -4.59
C SER A 42 28.00 -0.95 -3.07
N PRO A 43 28.85 -1.89 -2.60
CA PRO A 43 29.06 -2.12 -1.17
C PRO A 43 29.48 -0.86 -0.40
N LYS A 44 30.24 0.04 -1.05
CA LYS A 44 30.64 1.34 -0.50
C LYS A 44 29.43 2.23 -0.21
N ARG A 45 28.46 2.27 -1.13
CA ARG A 45 27.23 3.06 -0.98
C ARG A 45 26.32 2.50 0.11
N LEU A 46 26.24 1.16 0.25
CA LEU A 46 25.54 0.51 1.35
C LEU A 46 26.20 0.83 2.70
N ALA A 47 27.54 0.76 2.77
CA ALA A 47 28.28 1.09 3.99
C ALA A 47 28.10 2.56 4.41
N GLN A 48 27.96 3.49 3.46
CA GLN A 48 27.63 4.90 3.75
C GLN A 48 26.23 5.10 4.33
N ALA A 49 25.30 4.18 4.03
CA ALA A 49 23.94 4.19 4.56
C ALA A 49 23.76 3.30 5.80
N ALA A 50 24.83 2.69 6.31
CA ALA A 50 24.75 1.92 7.54
C ALA A 50 24.37 2.83 8.72
N GLU A 51 23.59 2.30 9.67
CA GLU A 51 23.11 3.08 10.83
C GLU A 51 24.24 3.64 11.69
N ASP A 52 25.37 2.93 11.76
CA ASP A 52 26.58 3.30 12.49
C ASP A 52 27.62 4.06 11.63
N ALA A 53 27.27 4.42 10.39
CA ALA A 53 28.14 5.22 9.55
C ALA A 53 28.32 6.65 10.14
N PRO A 54 29.53 7.24 10.10
CA PRO A 54 29.72 8.59 10.59
C PRO A 54 28.87 9.58 9.78
N LYS A 55 28.18 10.51 10.46
CA LYS A 55 27.22 11.44 9.86
C LYS A 55 27.78 12.22 8.67
N GLU A 56 29.06 12.58 8.72
CA GLU A 56 29.76 13.27 7.62
C GLU A 56 29.74 12.47 6.30
N PHE A 57 29.86 11.13 6.37
CA PHE A 57 29.79 10.27 5.19
C PHE A 57 28.36 10.07 4.68
N ALA A 58 27.37 10.08 5.58
CA ALA A 58 25.96 9.99 5.22
C ALA A 58 25.46 11.30 4.58
N GLU A 59 25.87 12.46 5.09
CA GLU A 59 25.52 13.78 4.57
C GLU A 59 26.28 14.13 3.28
N ALA A 60 27.44 13.52 3.04
CA ALA A 60 28.18 13.66 1.78
C ALA A 60 27.53 12.93 0.59
N ALA A 61 26.55 12.05 0.83
CA ALA A 61 25.85 11.36 -0.25
C ALA A 61 24.91 12.32 -0.99
N SER A 62 25.14 12.51 -2.30
CA SER A 62 24.27 13.31 -3.18
C SER A 62 23.06 12.53 -3.71
N THR A 63 22.96 11.25 -3.37
CA THR A 63 21.95 10.30 -3.87
C THR A 63 21.10 9.76 -2.74
N ILE A 64 19.86 9.41 -3.05
CA ILE A 64 18.87 8.92 -2.08
C ILE A 64 18.64 7.43 -2.33
N LEU A 65 18.63 6.64 -1.24
CA LEU A 65 18.19 5.25 -1.27
C LEU A 65 16.68 5.21 -1.01
N TYR A 66 15.91 4.91 -2.04
CA TYR A 66 14.46 4.83 -2.00
C TYR A 66 13.98 3.37 -2.00
N LEU A 67 13.29 2.96 -0.94
CA LEU A 67 12.61 1.67 -0.86
C LEU A 67 11.22 1.73 -1.53
N ALA A 68 11.09 0.99 -2.62
CA ALA A 68 9.84 0.69 -3.31
C ALA A 68 9.27 -0.66 -2.84
N TYR A 69 7.98 -0.66 -2.47
CA TYR A 69 7.26 -1.85 -2.00
C TYR A 69 5.91 -2.07 -2.69
N GLY A 70 5.48 -1.13 -3.53
CA GLY A 70 4.19 -1.13 -4.21
C GLY A 70 4.38 -1.12 -5.73
N SER A 71 3.57 -0.33 -6.44
CA SER A 71 3.64 -0.21 -7.90
C SER A 71 5.00 0.26 -8.43
N ASN A 72 5.79 0.98 -7.63
CA ASN A 72 7.16 1.37 -8.01
C ASN A 72 8.15 0.20 -8.12
N MET A 73 7.79 -1.01 -7.70
CA MET A 73 8.60 -2.19 -7.98
C MET A 73 8.54 -2.60 -9.46
N CYS A 74 7.54 -2.18 -10.22
CA CYS A 74 7.39 -2.55 -11.63
C CYS A 74 8.06 -1.52 -12.54
N ALA A 75 8.87 -1.97 -13.50
CA ALA A 75 9.54 -1.10 -14.47
C ALA A 75 8.56 -0.27 -15.30
N GLU A 76 7.42 -0.84 -15.69
CA GLU A 76 6.37 -0.11 -16.42
C GLU A 76 5.99 1.17 -15.67
N THR A 77 5.86 1.07 -14.35
CA THR A 77 5.49 2.21 -13.51
C THR A 77 6.69 3.12 -13.24
N PHE A 78 7.80 2.55 -12.77
CA PHE A 78 8.94 3.32 -12.27
C PHE A 78 9.75 3.96 -13.40
N LEU A 79 10.12 3.16 -14.41
CA LEU A 79 10.93 3.61 -15.55
C LEU A 79 10.06 4.15 -16.69
N GLY A 80 8.90 3.56 -16.93
CA GLY A 80 8.00 3.97 -18.01
C GLY A 80 7.20 5.23 -17.65
N MET A 81 6.18 5.06 -16.81
CA MET A 81 5.18 6.08 -16.50
C MET A 81 5.79 7.27 -15.76
N ARG A 82 6.58 7.00 -14.70
CA ARG A 82 7.22 8.05 -13.89
C ARG A 82 8.50 8.60 -14.48
N LYS A 83 9.06 7.92 -15.49
CA LYS A 83 10.30 8.29 -16.18
C LYS A 83 11.50 8.43 -15.25
N ILE A 84 11.50 7.71 -14.13
CA ILE A 84 12.64 7.70 -13.21
C ILE A 84 13.76 6.86 -13.82
N ARG A 85 15.01 7.28 -13.61
CA ARG A 85 16.20 6.54 -14.06
C ARG A 85 17.10 6.29 -12.85
N PRO A 86 16.92 5.15 -12.14
CA PRO A 86 17.75 4.84 -10.98
C PRO A 86 19.20 4.61 -11.41
N ILE A 87 20.12 5.01 -10.53
CA ILE A 87 21.57 4.85 -10.69
C ILE A 87 21.95 3.39 -10.47
N SER A 88 21.37 2.78 -9.44
CA SER A 88 21.58 1.39 -9.08
C SER A 88 20.41 0.85 -8.25
N GLN A 89 20.33 -0.46 -8.05
CA GLN A 89 19.26 -1.11 -7.27
C GLN A 89 19.77 -2.25 -6.39
N ILE A 90 18.96 -2.69 -5.42
CA ILE A 90 19.18 -3.93 -4.68
C ILE A 90 17.86 -4.45 -4.11
N ASN A 91 17.67 -5.76 -4.11
CA ASN A 91 16.54 -6.39 -3.42
C ASN A 91 16.76 -6.35 -1.91
N VAL A 92 15.69 -6.13 -1.15
CA VAL A 92 15.79 -6.04 0.32
C VAL A 92 14.64 -6.72 1.04
N SER A 93 14.93 -7.16 2.26
CA SER A 93 13.95 -7.52 3.27
C SER A 93 13.90 -6.43 4.35
N VAL A 94 12.70 -6.08 4.79
CA VAL A 94 12.44 -5.06 5.80
C VAL A 94 11.61 -5.69 6.92
N PRO A 95 12.26 -6.32 7.92
CA PRO A 95 11.57 -7.13 8.92
C PRO A 95 10.60 -6.35 9.80
N ILE A 96 10.79 -5.05 9.96
CA ILE A 96 9.95 -4.21 10.83
C ILE A 96 8.63 -3.79 10.17
N LEU A 97 8.50 -3.94 8.85
CA LEU A 97 7.32 -3.55 8.08
C LEU A 97 6.59 -4.77 7.51
N GLN A 98 5.30 -4.62 7.27
CA GLN A 98 4.46 -5.52 6.49
C GLN A 98 3.74 -4.73 5.39
N LEU A 99 3.45 -5.38 4.27
CA LEU A 99 2.62 -4.82 3.21
C LEU A 99 1.14 -4.77 3.67
N THR A 100 0.48 -3.63 3.48
CA THR A 100 -0.96 -3.45 3.73
C THR A 100 -1.64 -2.82 2.53
N PHE A 101 -2.97 -2.93 2.45
CA PHE A 101 -3.79 -2.33 1.38
C PHE A 101 -4.85 -1.39 1.95
N ASP A 102 -4.41 -0.48 2.82
CA ASP A 102 -5.27 0.43 3.58
C ASP A 102 -5.21 1.89 3.11
N LEU A 103 -4.42 2.21 2.07
CA LEU A 103 -4.52 3.52 1.43
C LEU A 103 -5.79 3.56 0.56
N PRO A 104 -6.77 4.41 0.87
CA PRO A 104 -8.03 4.45 0.12
C PRO A 104 -7.83 5.05 -1.27
N GLY A 105 -8.42 4.41 -2.28
CA GLY A 105 -8.48 4.89 -3.66
C GLY A 105 -9.88 5.31 -4.07
N PHE A 106 -10.41 4.70 -5.13
CA PHE A 106 -11.72 4.97 -5.71
C PHE A 106 -12.61 3.73 -5.61
N PRO A 107 -13.78 3.83 -4.94
CA PRO A 107 -14.74 2.74 -4.89
C PRO A 107 -15.09 2.20 -6.27
N TYR A 108 -15.32 0.88 -6.33
CA TYR A 108 -15.72 0.13 -7.53
C TYR A 108 -14.69 0.03 -8.67
N ARG A 109 -13.59 0.80 -8.63
CA ARG A 109 -12.56 0.80 -9.68
C ARG A 109 -11.20 0.39 -9.12
N GLU A 110 -10.64 1.20 -8.22
CA GLU A 110 -9.33 0.99 -7.61
C GLU A 110 -9.44 1.25 -6.11
N PRO A 111 -10.05 0.34 -5.34
CA PRO A 111 -10.59 0.69 -4.03
C PRO A 111 -9.52 1.06 -3.01
N CYS A 112 -8.34 0.43 -3.12
CA CYS A 112 -7.20 0.72 -2.28
C CYS A 112 -5.87 0.48 -3.02
N PHE A 113 -4.81 1.03 -2.44
CA PHE A 113 -3.42 0.91 -2.89
C PHE A 113 -2.52 0.40 -1.77
N ALA A 114 -1.31 -0.04 -2.14
CA ALA A 114 -0.32 -0.52 -1.19
C ALA A 114 0.13 0.59 -0.23
N ASN A 115 0.33 0.20 1.01
CA ASN A 115 0.94 0.96 2.09
C ASN A 115 1.76 -0.01 2.94
N VAL A 116 2.39 0.49 4.00
CA VAL A 116 3.12 -0.35 4.95
C VAL A 116 2.55 -0.22 6.35
N GLY A 117 2.56 -1.30 7.12
CA GLY A 117 2.26 -1.30 8.55
C GLY A 117 3.49 -1.71 9.36
N PHE A 118 3.66 -1.17 10.57
CA PHE A 118 4.69 -1.67 11.48
C PHE A 118 4.28 -3.02 12.07
N ARG A 119 5.18 -4.01 11.96
CA ARG A 119 4.99 -5.34 12.52
C ARG A 119 5.17 -5.31 14.03
N LYS A 120 4.34 -6.06 14.74
CA LYS A 120 4.67 -6.49 16.11
C LYS A 120 5.66 -7.64 15.98
N LEU A 121 6.94 -7.35 16.10
CA LEU A 121 7.96 -8.39 16.04
C LEU A 121 7.66 -9.47 17.11
N PRO A 122 7.82 -10.77 16.79
CA PRO A 122 7.75 -11.81 17.80
C PRO A 122 8.73 -11.48 18.93
N LYS A 123 8.33 -11.73 20.18
CA LYS A 123 9.23 -11.57 21.33
C LYS A 123 10.52 -12.33 21.04
N GLU A 124 11.66 -11.73 21.37
CA GLU A 124 12.98 -12.34 21.18
C GLU A 124 12.92 -13.82 21.58
N PRO A 125 13.42 -14.74 20.72
CA PRO A 125 13.50 -16.13 21.10
C PRO A 125 14.32 -16.18 22.38
N LYS A 126 13.73 -16.73 23.46
CA LYS A 126 14.45 -16.93 24.70
C LYS A 126 15.66 -17.78 24.38
N LEU A 127 16.86 -17.21 24.55
CA LEU A 127 18.10 -17.96 24.42
C LEU A 127 17.96 -19.21 25.31
N PRO A 128 18.23 -20.42 24.78
CA PRO A 128 18.20 -21.62 25.59
C PRO A 128 19.13 -21.47 26.79
N ASP A 129 18.70 -21.96 27.94
CA ASP A 129 19.50 -21.97 29.16
C ASP A 129 20.87 -22.62 28.88
N PRO A 130 22.01 -21.94 29.11
CA PRO A 130 23.34 -22.49 28.82
C PRO A 130 23.65 -23.78 29.58
N LEU A 131 22.90 -24.11 30.64
CA LEU A 131 23.03 -25.36 31.40
C LEU A 131 22.19 -26.52 30.82
N HIS A 132 21.26 -26.23 29.92
CA HIS A 132 20.38 -27.21 29.27
C HIS A 132 20.30 -26.92 27.77
N PRO A 133 21.33 -27.28 26.98
CA PRO A 133 21.25 -27.14 25.54
C PRO A 133 20.06 -27.97 25.03
N PRO A 134 19.12 -27.39 24.26
CA PRO A 134 18.07 -28.17 23.64
C PRO A 134 18.74 -29.21 22.77
N ILE A 135 18.28 -30.47 22.84
CA ILE A 135 18.70 -31.51 21.92
C ILE A 135 18.25 -31.04 20.53
N ILE A 136 19.18 -30.48 19.76
CA ILE A 136 18.92 -30.00 18.41
C ILE A 136 18.67 -31.27 17.59
N PRO A 137 17.42 -31.55 17.13
CA PRO A 137 17.23 -32.61 16.16
C PRO A 137 18.11 -32.31 14.94
N PRO A 138 18.61 -33.32 14.20
CA PRO A 138 19.46 -33.09 13.03
C PRO A 138 18.85 -31.96 12.20
N ILE A 139 19.66 -30.94 11.90
CA ILE A 139 19.27 -29.78 11.09
C ILE A 139 18.71 -30.36 9.81
N SER A 140 17.40 -30.50 9.78
CA SER A 140 16.71 -30.87 8.57
C SER A 140 16.97 -29.68 7.66
N PRO A 141 17.40 -29.86 6.40
CA PRO A 141 17.42 -28.76 5.45
C PRO A 141 16.06 -28.05 5.59
N PRO A 142 16.03 -26.70 5.64
CA PRO A 142 14.78 -25.97 5.84
C PRO A 142 13.79 -26.57 4.85
N LYS A 143 12.73 -27.19 5.39
CA LYS A 143 11.72 -27.85 4.56
C LYS A 143 11.34 -26.80 3.52
N SER A 144 11.44 -27.14 2.24
CA SER A 144 10.90 -26.33 1.15
C SER A 144 9.44 -26.01 1.54
N GLY A 145 9.18 -24.77 1.97
CA GLY A 145 7.94 -24.40 2.65
C GLY A 145 8.06 -23.84 4.07
N GLN A 146 9.25 -23.47 4.56
CA GLN A 146 9.35 -22.46 5.62
C GLN A 146 8.76 -21.16 5.05
N GLY A 147 7.46 -20.97 5.26
CA GLY A 147 6.68 -19.88 4.69
C GLY A 147 7.29 -18.53 5.04
N TRP A 148 7.16 -17.60 4.10
CA TRP A 148 7.49 -16.20 4.29
C TRP A 148 6.91 -15.68 5.63
N ASP A 149 7.73 -15.00 6.42
CA ASP A 149 7.43 -14.63 7.81
C ASP A 149 6.45 -13.46 7.94
N GLY A 150 6.02 -12.88 6.82
CA GLY A 150 5.19 -11.67 6.78
C GLY A 150 5.98 -10.36 6.71
N GLY A 151 7.32 -10.42 6.65
CA GLY A 151 8.18 -9.24 6.54
C GLY A 151 8.16 -8.63 5.15
N LEU A 152 8.09 -7.31 5.05
CA LEU A 152 8.04 -6.63 3.77
C LEU A 152 9.30 -6.93 2.94
N MET A 153 9.11 -7.32 1.68
CA MET A 153 10.20 -7.37 0.69
C MET A 153 9.94 -6.34 -0.40
N GLY A 154 11.01 -5.75 -0.91
CA GLY A 154 10.94 -4.70 -1.91
C GLY A 154 12.29 -4.45 -2.57
N ILE A 155 12.37 -3.35 -3.29
CA ILE A 155 13.57 -2.95 -4.03
C ILE A 155 13.99 -1.58 -3.53
N VAL A 156 15.26 -1.45 -3.17
CA VAL A 156 15.87 -0.15 -2.94
C VAL A 156 16.51 0.32 -4.24
N TYR A 157 16.08 1.48 -4.73
CA TYR A 157 16.70 2.19 -5.83
C TYR A 157 17.58 3.32 -5.30
N GLU A 158 18.79 3.44 -5.82
CA GLU A 158 19.58 4.65 -5.68
C GLU A 158 19.12 5.66 -6.74
N VAL A 159 18.63 6.81 -6.31
CA VAL A 159 18.07 7.84 -7.19
C VAL A 159 18.73 9.20 -6.97
N THR A 160 18.69 10.04 -8.00
CA THR A 160 19.13 11.43 -7.89
C THR A 160 18.15 12.24 -7.03
N GLN A 161 18.59 13.42 -6.55
CA GLN A 161 17.70 14.34 -5.82
C GLN A 161 16.53 14.84 -6.70
N GLU A 162 16.71 14.92 -8.02
CA GLU A 162 15.67 15.29 -8.97
C GLU A 162 14.64 14.18 -9.14
N ASP A 163 15.10 12.95 -9.34
CA ASP A 163 14.23 11.77 -9.39
C ASP A 163 13.48 11.58 -8.07
N TRP A 164 14.12 11.84 -6.94
CA TRP A 164 13.45 11.81 -5.64
C TRP A 164 12.31 12.83 -5.55
N ARG A 165 12.53 14.07 -6.01
CA ARG A 165 11.47 15.09 -6.10
C ARG A 165 10.33 14.62 -7.00
N ASN A 166 10.63 13.98 -8.12
CA ASN A 166 9.63 13.41 -9.02
C ASN A 166 8.84 12.25 -8.38
N ILE A 167 9.49 11.39 -7.59
CA ILE A 167 8.82 10.32 -6.83
C ILE A 167 7.88 10.93 -5.80
N MET A 168 8.37 11.90 -5.00
CA MET A 168 7.56 12.60 -4.00
C MET A 168 6.32 13.24 -4.64
N ARG A 169 6.46 13.85 -5.82
CA ARG A 169 5.36 14.47 -6.57
C ARG A 169 4.35 13.50 -7.17
N THR A 170 4.70 12.23 -7.37
CA THR A 170 3.84 11.26 -8.08
C THR A 170 3.30 10.15 -7.19
N GLU A 171 3.78 10.05 -5.95
CA GLU A 171 3.28 9.12 -4.93
C GLU A 171 2.46 9.84 -3.84
N GLY A 172 2.40 11.16 -3.86
CA GLY A 172 1.78 11.98 -2.82
C GLY A 172 2.69 12.12 -1.59
N GLY A 173 4.00 12.17 -1.79
CA GLY A 173 4.99 12.39 -0.74
C GLY A 173 4.81 13.78 -0.11
N GLY A 174 4.48 13.82 1.18
CA GLY A 174 4.15 15.04 1.91
C GLY A 174 2.71 15.53 1.72
N SER A 175 1.95 14.94 0.79
CA SER A 175 0.54 15.24 0.59
C SER A 175 -0.36 14.14 1.11
N GLY A 176 -0.05 12.84 0.98
CA GLY A 176 -0.80 11.68 1.53
C GLY A 176 0.09 10.61 2.19
N TYR A 177 1.38 10.57 1.88
CA TYR A 177 2.38 9.77 2.57
C TYR A 177 3.37 10.65 3.35
N GLN A 178 3.82 10.18 4.50
CA GLN A 178 4.98 10.72 5.22
C GLN A 178 6.25 9.94 4.85
N GLU A 179 7.37 10.64 4.78
CA GLU A 179 8.69 10.04 4.63
C GLU A 179 9.11 9.41 5.95
N ILE A 180 9.58 8.16 5.91
CA ILE A 180 10.21 7.47 7.03
C ILE A 180 11.51 6.81 6.56
N GLU A 181 12.48 6.69 7.46
CA GLU A 181 13.70 5.90 7.23
C GLU A 181 13.55 4.53 7.90
N VAL A 182 13.94 3.47 7.19
CA VAL A 182 13.79 2.10 7.65
C VAL A 182 15.06 1.29 7.40
N PRO A 183 15.43 0.39 8.34
CA PRO A 183 16.53 -0.54 8.14
C PRO A 183 16.14 -1.64 7.16
N CYS A 184 16.96 -1.80 6.12
CA CYS A 184 16.83 -2.77 5.07
C CYS A 184 17.96 -3.81 5.17
N LEU A 185 17.60 -5.07 5.03
CA LEU A 185 18.55 -6.18 4.89
C LEU A 185 18.72 -6.50 3.40
N PRO A 186 19.93 -6.37 2.83
CA PRO A 186 20.13 -6.70 1.43
C PRO A 186 19.91 -8.20 1.18
N LEU A 187 19.12 -8.49 0.16
CA LEU A 187 18.91 -9.83 -0.38
C LEU A 187 19.85 -9.97 -1.58
N PRO A 188 20.92 -10.79 -1.48
CA PRO A 188 21.75 -11.04 -2.64
C PRO A 188 20.90 -11.65 -3.76
N ALA A 189 21.15 -11.25 -5.01
CA ALA A 189 20.62 -11.97 -6.18
C ALA A 189 20.98 -13.45 -6.02
N ASP A 190 20.07 -14.36 -6.38
CA ASP A 190 20.19 -15.80 -6.11
C ASP A 190 21.46 -16.35 -6.78
N VAL A 191 22.59 -16.28 -6.07
CA VAL A 191 23.87 -16.77 -6.54
C VAL A 191 23.77 -18.27 -6.40
N GLY A 192 23.63 -18.97 -7.53
CA GLY A 192 23.71 -20.41 -7.58
C GLY A 192 24.83 -20.90 -6.67
N ILE A 193 24.54 -21.94 -5.89
CA ILE A 193 25.34 -22.49 -4.78
C ILE A 193 26.84 -22.21 -5.03
N PRO A 194 27.47 -21.29 -4.28
CA PRO A 194 28.89 -21.04 -4.47
C PRO A 194 29.64 -22.36 -4.24
N GLU A 195 30.50 -22.75 -5.18
CA GLU A 195 31.30 -23.99 -5.13
C GLU A 195 32.18 -24.09 -3.86
N LYS A 196 32.29 -22.98 -3.10
CA LYS A 196 32.83 -22.95 -1.73
C LYS A 196 31.77 -22.43 -0.76
N PRO A 197 31.43 -23.18 0.30
CA PRO A 197 30.63 -22.66 1.40
C PRO A 197 31.49 -21.69 2.22
N THR A 198 31.68 -20.48 1.72
CA THR A 198 32.01 -19.36 2.60
C THR A 198 30.76 -19.11 3.43
N PHE A 199 30.87 -19.19 4.76
CA PHE A 199 29.81 -18.70 5.64
C PHE A 199 29.37 -17.33 5.11
N PRO A 200 28.10 -17.14 4.71
CA PRO A 200 27.69 -15.85 4.17
C PRO A 200 27.92 -14.83 5.28
N ASP A 201 28.80 -13.85 5.02
CA ASP A 201 28.91 -12.67 5.89
C ASP A 201 27.49 -12.14 6.10
N ILE A 202 27.08 -12.01 7.36
CA ILE A 202 25.71 -11.58 7.68
C ILE A 202 25.48 -10.25 6.97
N PRO A 203 24.47 -10.14 6.08
CA PRO A 203 24.25 -8.94 5.30
C PRO A 203 24.04 -7.75 6.24
N ARG A 204 24.92 -6.76 6.16
CA ARG A 204 24.88 -5.57 7.03
C ARG A 204 23.64 -4.73 6.69
N PRO A 205 22.80 -4.39 7.69
CA PRO A 205 21.66 -3.51 7.46
C PRO A 205 22.09 -2.12 6.99
N PHE A 206 21.26 -1.48 6.19
CA PHE A 206 21.42 -0.08 5.80
C PHE A 206 20.08 0.65 5.82
N LEU A 207 20.10 1.97 5.95
CA LEU A 207 18.90 2.80 6.00
C LEU A 207 18.47 3.21 4.59
N ALA A 208 17.18 3.04 4.31
CA ALA A 208 16.53 3.55 3.11
C ALA A 208 15.29 4.38 3.47
N ARG A 209 14.97 5.35 2.63
CA ARG A 209 13.77 6.19 2.76
C ARG A 209 12.61 5.53 2.06
N THR A 210 11.43 5.61 2.68
CA THR A 210 10.20 5.12 2.08
C THR A 210 9.02 6.00 2.45
N LEU A 211 7.89 5.73 1.80
CA LEU A 211 6.64 6.46 1.97
C LEU A 211 5.68 5.62 2.80
N TYR A 212 5.17 6.17 3.90
CA TYR A 212 4.22 5.51 4.79
C TYR A 212 3.00 6.39 5.04
N CYS A 213 1.80 5.82 5.05
CA CYS A 213 0.59 6.54 5.45
C CYS A 213 0.09 5.99 6.79
N PRO A 214 0.00 6.81 7.86
CA PRO A 214 -0.41 6.32 9.17
C PRO A 214 -1.89 5.92 9.18
N TYR A 215 -2.14 4.65 9.52
CA TYR A 215 -3.49 4.14 9.73
C TYR A 215 -4.19 4.86 10.88
N ILE A 216 -5.44 5.27 10.68
CA ILE A 216 -6.25 5.96 11.69
C ILE A 216 -7.34 5.01 12.20
N PRO A 217 -7.22 4.46 13.43
CA PRO A 217 -8.23 3.58 13.99
C PRO A 217 -9.59 4.29 14.16
N LEU A 218 -10.67 3.53 14.03
CA LEU A 218 -12.05 4.01 14.26
C LEU A 218 -12.24 4.72 15.60
N ALA A 219 -11.52 4.28 16.65
CA ALA A 219 -11.57 4.81 18.00
C ALA A 219 -10.84 6.17 18.19
N SER A 220 -10.13 6.66 17.18
CA SER A 220 -9.37 7.92 17.27
C SER A 220 -10.29 9.15 17.35
N ASP A 221 -10.23 9.80 18.52
CA ASP A 221 -10.75 11.11 18.95
C ASP A 221 -12.17 11.50 18.53
N LYS A 222 -13.10 11.42 19.50
CA LYS A 222 -14.43 12.06 19.44
C LYS A 222 -14.35 13.59 19.42
N ASN A 223 -13.21 14.18 19.82
CA ASN A 223 -13.00 15.63 19.96
C ASN A 223 -12.54 16.37 18.69
N LYS A 224 -12.39 15.68 17.54
CA LYS A 224 -12.02 16.35 16.29
C LYS A 224 -13.23 16.98 15.61
N SER A 225 -13.05 18.21 15.11
CA SER A 225 -14.01 18.94 14.27
C SER A 225 -14.56 18.04 13.16
N TRP A 226 -15.85 18.17 12.84
CA TRP A 226 -16.51 17.35 11.82
C TRP A 226 -15.79 17.44 10.45
N TRP A 227 -15.29 18.62 10.10
CA TRP A 227 -14.48 18.86 8.89
C TRP A 227 -13.17 18.06 8.90
N ALA A 228 -12.50 17.99 10.06
CA ALA A 228 -11.29 17.19 10.21
C ALA A 228 -11.59 15.69 10.10
N ARG A 229 -12.78 15.22 10.49
CA ARG A 229 -13.19 13.81 10.33
C ARG A 229 -13.45 13.47 8.87
N LEU A 230 -14.02 14.40 8.11
CA LEU A 230 -14.27 14.23 6.68
C LEU A 230 -12.95 14.22 5.87
N ALA A 231 -11.98 15.04 6.26
CA ALA A 231 -10.69 15.16 5.56
C ALA A 231 -9.73 13.97 5.77
N LEU A 232 -9.99 13.08 6.74
CA LEU A 232 -9.08 11.98 7.11
C LEU A 232 -9.37 10.66 6.37
N GLY A 233 -10.09 10.71 5.24
CA GLY A 233 -10.45 9.53 4.45
C GLY A 233 -11.44 8.58 5.15
N PRO A 234 -11.84 7.50 4.46
CA PRO A 234 -12.73 6.49 5.03
C PRO A 234 -12.05 5.76 6.20
N ARG A 235 -12.77 5.63 7.32
CA ARG A 235 -12.32 4.80 8.45
C ARG A 235 -12.82 3.37 8.24
N ARG A 236 -11.89 2.40 8.27
CA ARG A 236 -12.22 0.96 8.12
C ARG A 236 -11.94 0.19 9.41
N PRO A 237 -12.64 -0.94 9.66
CA PRO A 237 -12.45 -1.78 10.85
C PRO A 237 -11.02 -2.30 11.02
N SER A 238 -10.39 -2.66 9.92
CA SER A 238 -9.04 -3.18 9.85
C SER A 238 -8.30 -2.61 8.63
N PRO A 239 -6.95 -2.58 8.66
CA PRO A 239 -6.13 -2.26 7.49
C PRO A 239 -6.39 -3.20 6.31
N ASP A 240 -6.70 -4.47 6.58
CA ASP A 240 -6.89 -5.51 5.56
C ASP A 240 -8.33 -5.59 5.00
N TYR A 241 -9.14 -4.57 5.25
CA TYR A 241 -10.55 -4.58 4.85
C TYR A 241 -10.77 -4.51 3.34
N ALA A 242 -10.02 -3.63 2.66
CA ALA A 242 -10.21 -3.33 1.25
C ALA A 242 -9.32 -4.22 0.37
N GLN A 243 -9.84 -4.59 -0.81
CA GLN A 243 -9.13 -5.37 -1.80
C GLN A 243 -8.60 -4.48 -2.93
N PRO A 244 -7.31 -4.60 -3.29
CA PRO A 244 -6.75 -3.86 -4.42
C PRO A 244 -7.31 -4.36 -5.75
N SER A 245 -7.26 -3.50 -6.78
CA SER A 245 -7.72 -3.89 -8.12
C SER A 245 -6.84 -4.99 -8.73
N ALA A 246 -7.40 -5.82 -9.62
CA ALA A 246 -6.64 -6.83 -10.34
C ALA A 246 -5.46 -6.24 -11.13
N ARG A 247 -5.68 -5.05 -11.70
CA ARG A 247 -4.65 -4.28 -12.41
C ARG A 247 -3.53 -3.85 -11.46
N TYR A 248 -3.86 -3.32 -10.29
CA TYR A 248 -2.84 -2.89 -9.31
C TYR A 248 -2.03 -4.09 -8.78
N LEU A 249 -2.69 -5.21 -8.47
CA LEU A 249 -2.00 -6.44 -8.07
C LEU A 249 -1.09 -6.99 -9.17
N LYS A 250 -1.46 -6.83 -10.45
CA LYS A 250 -0.57 -7.19 -11.57
C LYS A 250 0.75 -6.43 -11.49
N LEU A 251 0.74 -5.12 -11.20
CA LEU A 251 1.97 -4.33 -11.06
C LEU A 251 2.88 -4.87 -9.94
N LEU A 252 2.31 -5.25 -8.79
CA LEU A 252 3.09 -5.82 -7.68
C LEU A 252 3.69 -7.18 -8.08
N LYS A 253 2.91 -8.05 -8.72
CA LYS A 253 3.36 -9.37 -9.18
C LYS A 253 4.42 -9.26 -10.27
N ASP A 254 4.24 -8.33 -11.21
CA ASP A 254 5.19 -8.09 -12.30
C ASP A 254 6.50 -7.53 -11.76
N GLY A 255 6.46 -6.52 -10.88
CA GLY A 255 7.67 -5.98 -10.25
C GLY A 255 8.42 -7.01 -9.41
N ALA A 256 7.72 -7.82 -8.62
CA ALA A 256 8.36 -8.90 -7.86
C ALA A 256 9.04 -9.94 -8.74
N ARG A 257 8.43 -10.26 -9.91
CA ARG A 257 8.99 -11.19 -10.89
C ARG A 257 10.16 -10.59 -11.66
N GLU A 258 10.02 -9.34 -12.12
CA GLU A 258 11.06 -8.59 -12.86
C GLU A 258 12.36 -8.49 -12.04
N HIS A 259 12.24 -8.27 -10.73
CA HIS A 259 13.36 -8.19 -9.82
C HIS A 259 13.76 -9.53 -9.19
N GLU A 260 13.13 -10.65 -9.57
CA GLU A 260 13.44 -11.97 -9.04
C GLU A 260 13.41 -12.02 -7.50
N LEU A 261 12.40 -11.39 -6.87
CA LEU A 261 12.20 -11.46 -5.42
C LEU A 261 12.01 -12.93 -4.99
N PRO A 262 12.34 -13.30 -3.74
CA PRO A 262 12.24 -14.69 -3.27
C PRO A 262 10.88 -15.33 -3.59
N GLN A 263 10.90 -16.59 -4.05
CA GLN A 263 9.70 -17.29 -4.52
C GLN A 263 8.56 -17.28 -3.48
N ALA A 264 8.89 -17.44 -2.19
CA ALA A 264 7.90 -17.41 -1.11
C ALA A 264 7.14 -16.07 -1.03
N TYR A 265 7.78 -14.95 -1.38
CA TYR A 265 7.12 -13.64 -1.44
C TYR A 265 6.30 -13.47 -2.71
N GLN A 266 6.81 -13.96 -3.86
CA GLN A 266 6.03 -14.00 -5.09
C GLN A 266 4.74 -14.82 -4.93
N ASP A 267 4.81 -15.98 -4.25
CA ASP A 267 3.66 -16.82 -3.93
C ASP A 267 2.67 -16.10 -3.01
N HIS A 268 3.17 -15.36 -2.01
CA HIS A 268 2.33 -14.51 -1.17
C HIS A 268 1.58 -13.46 -2.00
N LEU A 269 2.28 -12.69 -2.85
CA LEU A 269 1.64 -11.71 -3.74
C LEU A 269 0.64 -12.37 -4.69
N ALA A 270 0.95 -13.57 -5.19
CA ALA A 270 0.06 -14.36 -6.04
C ALA A 270 -1.24 -14.75 -5.32
N SER A 271 -1.16 -15.07 -4.02
CA SER A 271 -2.30 -15.46 -3.18
C SER A 271 -3.28 -14.32 -2.86
N LEU A 272 -2.87 -13.06 -3.05
CA LEU A 272 -3.73 -11.90 -2.78
C LEU A 272 -4.95 -11.88 -3.71
N GLN A 273 -6.13 -11.75 -3.11
CA GLN A 273 -7.39 -11.69 -3.87
C GLN A 273 -7.61 -10.29 -4.47
N PRO A 274 -7.80 -10.19 -5.80
CA PRO A 274 -8.19 -8.94 -6.43
C PRO A 274 -9.65 -8.60 -6.13
N TYR A 275 -9.95 -7.30 -6.04
CA TYR A 275 -11.32 -6.81 -6.06
C TYR A 275 -11.99 -7.16 -7.40
N THR A 276 -13.17 -7.78 -7.33
CA THR A 276 -13.98 -8.10 -8.50
C THR A 276 -15.44 -7.67 -8.30
N THR A 277 -16.04 -7.14 -9.37
CA THR A 277 -17.48 -6.82 -9.37
C THR A 277 -18.28 -8.09 -9.62
N THR A 278 -18.99 -8.56 -8.60
CA THR A 278 -19.68 -9.85 -8.66
C THR A 278 -21.14 -9.74 -9.07
N SER A 279 -21.75 -8.56 -8.96
CA SER A 279 -23.17 -8.35 -9.24
C SER A 279 -23.41 -7.27 -10.30
N ILE A 280 -24.49 -7.42 -11.07
CA ILE A 280 -24.96 -6.38 -12.02
C ILE A 280 -25.24 -5.07 -11.27
N ARG A 281 -25.72 -5.18 -10.04
CA ARG A 281 -25.96 -4.05 -9.14
C ARG A 281 -24.68 -3.26 -8.84
N GLN A 282 -23.57 -3.93 -8.54
CA GLN A 282 -22.26 -3.29 -8.36
C GLN A 282 -21.75 -2.66 -9.67
N LYS A 283 -21.98 -3.30 -10.83
CA LYS A 283 -21.61 -2.72 -12.14
C LYS A 283 -22.39 -1.44 -12.44
N LEU A 284 -23.69 -1.42 -12.16
CA LEU A 284 -24.50 -0.22 -12.28
C LEU A 284 -24.06 0.86 -11.27
N GLY A 285 -23.80 0.46 -10.02
CA GLY A 285 -23.27 1.35 -8.99
C GLY A 285 -21.94 1.99 -9.38
N HIS A 286 -21.03 1.21 -9.98
CA HIS A 286 -19.77 1.71 -10.54
C HIS A 286 -20.03 2.78 -11.60
N ALA A 287 -20.90 2.51 -12.58
CA ALA A 287 -21.21 3.48 -13.62
C ALA A 287 -21.79 4.78 -13.02
N VAL A 288 -22.82 4.67 -12.16
CA VAL A 288 -23.44 5.83 -11.51
C VAL A 288 -22.42 6.61 -10.68
N PHE A 289 -21.55 5.92 -9.94
CA PHE A 289 -20.53 6.55 -9.11
C PHE A 289 -19.51 7.33 -9.97
N ILE A 290 -19.03 6.73 -11.05
CA ILE A 290 -18.11 7.39 -11.99
C ILE A 290 -18.79 8.60 -12.64
N PHE A 291 -20.03 8.47 -13.14
CA PHE A 291 -20.73 9.61 -13.74
C PHE A 291 -20.95 10.76 -12.75
N ALA A 292 -21.24 10.45 -11.47
CA ALA A 292 -21.46 11.46 -10.45
C ALA A 292 -20.17 12.17 -10.02
N TRP A 293 -19.06 11.44 -9.87
CA TRP A 293 -17.84 11.95 -9.24
C TRP A 293 -16.68 12.23 -10.20
N ALA A 294 -16.63 11.60 -11.38
CA ALA A 294 -15.52 11.79 -12.32
C ALA A 294 -15.30 13.24 -12.76
N PRO A 295 -16.32 14.07 -13.07
CA PRO A 295 -16.09 15.46 -13.42
C PRO A 295 -15.36 16.23 -12.32
N MET A 296 -15.74 16.00 -11.06
CA MET A 296 -15.06 16.60 -9.91
C MET A 296 -13.62 16.09 -9.78
N LEU A 297 -13.40 14.78 -9.94
CA LEU A 297 -12.06 14.18 -9.86
C LEU A 297 -11.12 14.72 -10.93
N ILE A 298 -11.59 14.86 -12.18
CA ILE A 298 -10.82 15.43 -13.30
C ILE A 298 -10.39 16.87 -13.01
N VAL A 299 -11.30 17.69 -12.45
CA VAL A 299 -10.98 19.07 -12.04
C VAL A 299 -9.91 19.07 -10.94
N MET A 300 -10.01 18.17 -9.95
CA MET A 300 -9.02 18.06 -8.88
C MET A 300 -7.65 17.62 -9.38
N MET A 301 -7.57 16.62 -10.27
CA MET A 301 -6.31 16.19 -10.90
C MET A 301 -5.69 17.33 -11.72
N SER A 302 -6.52 18.11 -12.42
CA SER A 302 -6.04 19.27 -13.17
C SER A 302 -5.50 20.36 -12.24
N MET A 303 -6.18 20.59 -11.12
CA MET A 303 -5.77 21.59 -10.11
C MET A 303 -4.48 21.19 -9.38
N THR A 304 -4.29 19.91 -9.05
CA THR A 304 -3.03 19.43 -8.45
C THR A 304 -1.87 19.62 -9.42
N ARG A 305 -2.05 19.31 -10.72
CA ARG A 305 -1.02 19.54 -11.74
C ARG A 305 -0.61 21.01 -11.88
N ILE A 306 -1.56 21.93 -11.82
CA ILE A 306 -1.31 23.36 -12.03
C ILE A 306 -0.71 24.03 -10.79
N LEU A 307 -1.11 23.59 -9.59
CA LEU A 307 -0.76 24.26 -8.34
C LEU A 307 0.32 23.54 -7.52
N ALA A 308 0.71 22.32 -7.88
CA ALA A 308 1.79 21.62 -7.18
C ALA A 308 3.12 22.36 -7.38
N ASP A 309 3.84 22.55 -6.27
CA ASP A 309 5.20 23.09 -6.30
C ASP A 309 6.23 22.06 -6.80
N GLU A 310 7.50 22.45 -6.86
CA GLU A 310 8.62 21.58 -7.27
C GLU A 310 8.82 20.35 -6.38
N THR A 311 8.19 20.32 -5.20
CA THR A 311 8.18 19.18 -4.28
C THR A 311 6.90 18.34 -4.37
N GLY A 312 5.96 18.73 -5.23
CA GLY A 312 4.65 18.09 -5.39
C GLY A 312 3.62 18.48 -4.35
N ARG A 313 3.90 19.49 -3.53
CA ARG A 313 2.96 19.98 -2.52
C ARG A 313 2.04 21.02 -3.14
N VAL A 314 0.73 20.82 -2.96
CA VAL A 314 -0.27 21.83 -3.33
C VAL A 314 -0.49 22.81 -2.18
N PRO A 315 -0.92 24.07 -2.45
CA PRO A 315 -1.24 25.03 -1.41
C PRO A 315 -2.22 24.48 -0.38
N ARG A 316 -2.06 24.85 0.90
CA ARG A 316 -2.85 24.32 2.02
C ARG A 316 -4.37 24.43 1.82
N TRP A 317 -4.83 25.55 1.23
CA TRP A 317 -6.24 25.76 0.93
C TRP A 317 -6.74 24.75 -0.12
N CYS A 318 -5.93 24.46 -1.14
CA CYS A 318 -6.22 23.51 -2.20
C CYS A 318 -6.26 22.07 -1.66
N ALA A 319 -5.25 21.67 -0.88
CA ALA A 319 -5.24 20.38 -0.18
C ALA A 319 -6.48 20.18 0.69
N SER A 320 -6.91 21.23 1.40
CA SER A 320 -8.10 21.19 2.26
C SER A 320 -9.40 20.99 1.47
N ILE A 321 -9.54 21.67 0.32
CA ILE A 321 -10.69 21.50 -0.58
C ILE A 321 -10.72 20.07 -1.16
N ILE A 322 -9.58 19.57 -1.67
CA ILE A 322 -9.47 18.22 -2.22
C ILE A 322 -9.86 17.19 -1.15
N SER A 323 -9.29 17.32 0.05
CA SER A 323 -9.57 16.41 1.18
C SER A 323 -11.03 16.43 1.60
N GLY A 324 -11.64 17.62 1.69
CA GLY A 324 -13.05 17.77 2.03
C GLY A 324 -13.95 17.09 1.01
N SER A 325 -13.73 17.33 -0.28
CA SER A 325 -14.54 16.74 -1.35
C SER A 325 -14.36 15.23 -1.45
N PHE A 326 -13.15 14.69 -1.28
CA PHE A 326 -12.93 13.25 -1.14
C PHE A 326 -13.69 12.67 0.05
N GLY A 327 -13.70 13.39 1.16
CA GLY A 327 -14.49 13.04 2.33
C GLY A 327 -15.99 12.95 2.03
N VAL A 328 -16.55 13.92 1.29
CA VAL A 328 -17.95 13.89 0.85
C VAL A 328 -18.21 12.70 -0.09
N MET A 329 -17.30 12.45 -1.03
CA MET A 329 -17.38 11.30 -1.95
C MET A 329 -17.44 9.99 -1.16
N TRP A 330 -16.51 9.76 -0.24
CA TRP A 330 -16.47 8.57 0.60
C TRP A 330 -17.69 8.46 1.54
N TYR A 331 -18.15 9.59 2.10
CA TYR A 331 -19.37 9.61 2.90
C TYR A 331 -20.61 9.20 2.09
N SER A 332 -20.75 9.74 0.87
CA SER A 332 -21.82 9.36 -0.04
C SER A 332 -21.75 7.87 -0.39
N TYR A 333 -20.53 7.34 -0.58
CA TYR A 333 -20.33 5.93 -0.81
C TYR A 333 -20.77 5.08 0.38
N ASP A 334 -20.27 5.37 1.58
CA ASP A 334 -20.55 4.59 2.79
C ASP A 334 -22.03 4.62 3.19
N LYS A 335 -22.73 5.74 2.95
CA LYS A 335 -24.13 5.94 3.37
C LYS A 335 -25.16 5.66 2.30
N VAL A 336 -24.79 5.73 1.02
CA VAL A 336 -25.74 5.58 -0.09
C VAL A 336 -25.31 4.46 -1.01
N PHE A 337 -24.15 4.57 -1.67
CA PHE A 337 -23.78 3.62 -2.72
C PHE A 337 -23.56 2.21 -2.18
N LYS A 338 -22.89 2.04 -1.04
CA LYS A 338 -22.66 0.72 -0.44
C LYS A 338 -23.97 0.01 -0.09
N LEU A 339 -24.95 0.75 0.46
CA LEU A 339 -26.28 0.21 0.78
C LEU A 339 -27.10 -0.12 -0.49
N ILE A 340 -27.02 0.76 -1.49
CA ILE A 340 -27.85 0.70 -2.71
C ILE A 340 -27.24 -0.13 -3.83
N PHE A 341 -25.93 -0.36 -3.86
CA PHE A 341 -25.27 -1.07 -4.96
C PHE A 341 -24.38 -2.23 -4.50
N GLY A 342 -24.11 -2.34 -3.20
CA GLY A 342 -23.20 -3.34 -2.66
C GLY A 342 -21.79 -2.78 -2.45
N ASP A 343 -20.94 -3.60 -1.87
CA ASP A 343 -19.59 -3.20 -1.47
C ASP A 343 -18.70 -2.97 -2.70
N GLY A 344 -18.15 -1.77 -2.83
CA GLY A 344 -17.22 -1.37 -3.87
C GLY A 344 -15.75 -1.47 -3.47
N GLU A 345 -15.45 -1.99 -2.27
CA GLU A 345 -14.08 -2.14 -1.76
C GLU A 345 -13.65 -3.59 -1.62
N ARG A 346 -14.59 -4.53 -1.59
CA ARG A 346 -14.30 -5.97 -1.50
C ARG A 346 -15.25 -6.78 -2.37
N THR A 347 -14.74 -7.90 -2.83
CA THR A 347 -15.51 -8.94 -3.51
C THR A 347 -16.51 -9.52 -2.51
N MET A 348 -17.79 -9.56 -2.87
CA MET A 348 -18.83 -10.11 -2.00
C MET A 348 -18.91 -11.64 -2.17
N GLU A 349 -18.82 -12.36 -1.06
CA GLU A 349 -19.06 -13.82 -1.02
C GLU A 349 -20.56 -14.12 -1.20
N GLU A 350 -20.90 -15.31 -1.73
CA GLU A 350 -22.29 -15.66 -2.04
C GLU A 350 -23.21 -15.64 -0.81
N GLU A 351 -22.69 -16.05 0.35
CA GLU A 351 -23.42 -16.04 1.61
C GLU A 351 -23.73 -14.61 2.09
N GLU A 352 -22.80 -13.68 1.91
CA GLU A 352 -23.03 -12.26 2.21
C GLU A 352 -24.07 -11.63 1.27
N LYS A 353 -24.07 -12.03 -0.01
CA LYS A 353 -25.10 -11.62 -0.98
C LYS A 353 -26.49 -12.11 -0.54
N ALA A 354 -26.59 -13.36 -0.11
CA ALA A 354 -27.84 -13.95 0.38
C ALA A 354 -28.37 -13.21 1.63
N LYS A 355 -27.52 -12.94 2.61
CA LYS A 355 -27.88 -12.17 3.82
C LYS A 355 -28.34 -10.74 3.48
N MET A 356 -27.69 -10.09 2.52
CA MET A 356 -28.07 -8.73 2.09
C MET A 356 -29.40 -8.71 1.34
N MET A 357 -29.65 -9.69 0.47
CA MET A 357 -30.95 -9.82 -0.22
C MET A 357 -32.09 -10.10 0.77
N ARG A 358 -31.86 -10.99 1.74
CA ARG A 358 -32.84 -11.34 2.78
C ARG A 358 -33.19 -10.14 3.68
N ARG A 359 -32.20 -9.34 4.09
CA ARG A 359 -32.45 -8.08 4.84
C ARG A 359 -33.23 -7.03 4.05
N LYS A 360 -33.04 -6.96 2.73
CA LYS A 360 -33.74 -6.00 1.88
C LYS A 360 -35.17 -6.43 1.55
N SER A 361 -35.42 -7.73 1.41
CA SER A 361 -36.77 -8.31 1.38
C SER A 361 -37.53 -7.96 2.68
N TYR A 362 -36.87 -8.11 3.83
CA TYR A 362 -37.45 -7.72 5.13
C TYR A 362 -37.74 -6.23 5.28
N SER A 363 -37.00 -5.33 4.62
CA SER A 363 -37.26 -3.89 4.70
C SER A 363 -38.28 -3.39 3.66
N GLY A 364 -38.58 -4.20 2.64
CA GLY A 364 -39.46 -3.84 1.51
C GLY A 364 -40.80 -4.56 1.48
N GLY A 365 -41.00 -5.60 2.31
CA GLY A 365 -42.28 -6.28 2.46
C GLY A 365 -43.36 -5.40 3.08
N THR A 366 -44.61 -5.59 2.66
CA THR A 366 -45.77 -4.96 3.30
C THR A 366 -45.91 -5.48 4.74
N ASP A 367 -46.55 -4.70 5.62
CA ASP A 367 -46.61 -5.04 7.06
C ASP A 367 -47.29 -6.40 7.33
N GLU A 368 -48.14 -6.88 6.42
CA GLU A 368 -48.74 -8.23 6.47
C GLU A 368 -47.71 -9.35 6.19
N GLU A 369 -46.81 -9.14 5.22
CA GLU A 369 -45.74 -10.08 4.87
C GLU A 369 -44.67 -10.18 5.98
N LYS A 370 -44.43 -9.08 6.70
CA LYS A 370 -43.56 -9.09 7.88
C LYS A 370 -44.20 -9.82 9.07
N ALA A 371 -45.52 -9.70 9.22
CA ALA A 371 -46.25 -10.38 10.28
C ALA A 371 -46.30 -11.90 10.06
N SER A 372 -46.51 -12.36 8.81
CA SER A 372 -46.50 -13.79 8.48
C SER A 372 -45.13 -14.45 8.66
N LEU A 373 -44.05 -13.76 8.26
CA LEU A 373 -42.68 -14.27 8.41
C LEU A 373 -42.17 -14.28 9.87
N MET A 374 -42.72 -13.44 10.76
CA MET A 374 -42.42 -13.53 12.19
C MET A 374 -43.17 -14.68 12.86
N GLN A 375 -44.39 -15.03 12.38
CA GLN A 375 -45.10 -16.22 12.85
C GLN A 375 -44.42 -17.52 12.42
N GLU A 376 -43.91 -17.62 11.18
CA GLU A 376 -43.18 -18.83 10.73
C GLU A 376 -41.90 -19.08 11.54
N ASN A 377 -41.15 -18.03 11.91
CA ASN A 377 -39.94 -18.21 12.73
C ASN A 377 -40.24 -18.58 14.19
N GLU A 378 -41.39 -18.16 14.74
CA GLU A 378 -41.83 -18.57 16.09
C GLU A 378 -42.36 -20.01 16.14
N GLU A 379 -42.80 -20.55 15.01
CA GLU A 379 -43.25 -21.95 14.89
C GLU A 379 -42.08 -22.93 14.64
N GLU A 380 -40.98 -22.50 14.01
CA GLU A 380 -39.77 -23.33 13.87
C GLU A 380 -38.92 -23.41 15.16
N GLU A 381 -39.14 -22.53 16.13
CA GLU A 381 -38.43 -22.50 17.43
C GLU A 381 -39.17 -23.25 18.56
N LYS A 382 -40.27 -23.96 18.26
CA LYS A 382 -40.96 -24.89 19.16
C LYS A 382 -40.84 -26.33 18.69
#